data_AF-A0A8C6KIX5-F1
#
_entry.id   AF-A0A8C6KIX5-F1
#
_cell.length_a   1.000
_cell.length_b   1.000
_cell.length_c   1.000
_cell.angle_alpha   90.00
_cell.angle_beta   90.00
_cell.angle_gamma   90.00
#
_symmetry.space_group_name_H-M   'P 1'
#
loop_
_entity.id
_entity.type
_entity.pdbx_description
1 polymer ?
#
loop_
_entity_poly.entity_id
_entity_poly.type
_entity_poly.pdbx_seq_one_letter_code
_entity_poly.pdbx_strand_id
1 'polypeptide(L)'
;MINTYQTSVAPPPVPPRYAKPQPVLIPAQLPAPNSGKPLIRFLVALVILHLLLSVGGFIYLFHQQNPGSSVIGFLSAEKQEITYRALARMVTAETPSSLPTEGYLQWDMKHSIRKNINYYRSSWLTILEPGDYFVYSRVTFSKSHVKEPLTSWVKMRKTEEEEEKVMMVASCSLSDSASSPQLCTASQGDLISLESGDQLSVWVPDLSLVNYKDGATVFGMYKL
;
A
#
# COMPACT_ATOMS: atom_id res chain seq x y z
N MET A 1 41.65 81.45 47.41
CA MET A 1 41.20 80.04 47.45
C MET A 1 42.45 79.17 47.40
N ILE A 2 42.74 78.43 48.49
CA ILE A 2 43.56 77.20 48.61
C ILE A 2 45.08 77.36 48.27
N ASN A 3 46.00 77.64 49.21
CA ASN A 3 46.75 76.71 50.11
C ASN A 3 47.18 75.39 49.42
N THR A 4 48.46 75.00 49.30
CA THR A 4 49.25 74.38 50.38
C THR A 4 50.69 74.00 49.94
N TYR A 5 51.67 74.41 50.76
CA TYR A 5 52.84 73.70 51.31
C TYR A 5 53.81 72.88 50.41
N GLN A 6 55.06 73.34 50.28
CA GLN A 6 56.28 72.90 51.03
C GLN A 6 56.89 71.57 50.51
N THR A 7 58.03 71.63 49.82
CA THR A 7 59.39 71.38 50.34
C THR A 7 59.49 70.24 51.35
N SER A 8 60.21 69.17 50.99
CA SER A 8 61.07 68.44 51.94
C SER A 8 61.95 67.38 51.25
N VAL A 9 63.25 67.68 51.25
CA VAL A 9 64.46 66.83 51.38
C VAL A 9 64.62 65.47 50.65
N ALA A 10 65.82 65.31 50.10
CA ALA A 10 66.37 64.06 49.58
C ALA A 10 66.85 63.11 50.70
N PRO A 11 66.61 61.79 50.60
CA PRO A 11 67.31 60.78 51.37
C PRO A 11 68.43 60.06 50.56
N PRO A 12 69.28 59.27 51.24
CA PRO A 12 70.71 59.10 50.94
C PRO A 12 71.00 57.77 50.17
N PRO A 13 72.27 57.31 50.05
CA PRO A 13 72.74 56.54 48.91
C PRO A 13 72.38 55.04 48.93
N VAL A 14 72.56 54.44 47.75
CA VAL A 14 72.31 53.06 47.38
C VAL A 14 73.25 52.07 48.07
N PRO A 15 72.74 50.99 48.69
CA PRO A 15 73.50 49.78 48.99
C PRO A 15 73.44 48.77 47.82
N PRO A 16 74.53 48.04 47.51
CA PRO A 16 74.51 47.02 46.47
C PRO A 16 73.77 45.78 46.97
N ARG A 17 72.74 45.34 46.26
CA ARG A 17 72.15 44.00 46.43
C ARG A 17 72.31 43.20 45.16
N TYR A 18 73.28 42.27 45.19
CA TYR A 18 73.28 41.10 44.33
C TYR A 18 72.05 40.25 44.65
N ALA A 19 71.12 40.08 43.70
CA ALA A 19 70.43 38.81 43.48
C ALA A 19 69.52 38.84 42.23
N LYS A 20 69.77 37.82 41.40
CA LYS A 20 68.83 37.08 40.53
C LYS A 20 68.65 37.58 39.08
N PRO A 21 69.05 36.76 38.08
CA PRO A 21 68.84 37.08 36.67
C PRO A 21 67.41 36.74 36.26
N GLN A 22 66.69 37.71 35.67
CA GLN A 22 65.61 37.45 34.72
C GLN A 22 65.58 38.53 33.65
N PRO A 23 65.67 38.12 32.38
CA PRO A 23 64.75 38.62 31.37
C PRO A 23 63.79 37.51 30.98
N VAL A 24 62.53 37.85 31.11
CA VAL A 24 61.37 37.15 30.57
C VAL A 24 61.57 36.94 29.06
N LEU A 25 61.38 35.67 28.65
CA LEU A 25 60.77 35.15 27.42
C LEU A 25 60.44 36.23 26.36
N ILE A 26 60.93 36.13 25.13
CA ILE A 26 60.40 35.23 24.10
C ILE A 26 61.50 34.94 23.06
N PRO A 27 61.94 33.69 22.88
CA PRO A 27 62.50 33.25 21.62
C PRO A 27 61.33 33.01 20.66
N ALA A 28 61.35 33.68 19.49
CA ALA A 28 60.51 33.26 18.37
C ALA A 28 60.91 31.81 18.00
N GLN A 29 60.04 30.86 18.33
CA GLN A 29 60.25 29.47 17.95
C GLN A 29 60.06 29.32 16.44
N LEU A 30 61.15 28.97 15.76
CA LEU A 30 61.13 28.31 14.46
C LEU A 30 60.15 27.12 14.50
N PRO A 31 59.37 26.87 13.43
CA PRO A 31 58.48 25.71 13.38
C PRO A 31 59.32 24.43 13.37
N ALA A 32 59.22 23.67 14.47
CA ALA A 32 59.86 22.37 14.61
C ALA A 32 59.15 21.30 13.74
N PRO A 33 59.87 20.23 13.37
CA PRO A 33 59.50 19.38 12.25
C PRO A 33 58.60 18.21 12.67
N ASN A 34 57.60 17.94 11.82
CA ASN A 34 57.23 16.59 11.38
C ASN A 34 56.55 15.62 12.39
N SER A 35 55.61 16.09 13.22
CA SER A 35 54.77 15.22 14.08
C SER A 35 53.47 14.72 13.44
N GLY A 36 53.17 15.07 12.18
CA GLY A 36 51.93 14.70 11.50
C GLY A 36 51.85 13.26 10.99
N LYS A 37 52.97 12.52 10.92
CA LYS A 37 53.00 11.18 10.31
C LYS A 37 52.11 10.13 11.01
N PRO A 38 52.14 9.95 12.34
CA PRO A 38 51.25 9.00 13.01
C PRO A 38 49.79 9.43 12.94
N LEU A 39 49.51 10.74 13.02
CA LEU A 39 48.16 11.29 12.94
C LEU A 39 47.56 11.10 11.53
N ILE A 40 48.33 11.36 10.48
CA ILE A 40 47.92 11.12 9.09
C ILE A 40 47.69 9.62 8.86
N ARG A 41 48.58 8.75 9.37
CA ARG A 41 48.40 7.29 9.29
C ARG A 41 47.13 6.83 10.01
N PHE A 42 46.84 7.40 11.17
CA PHE A 42 45.62 7.11 11.92
C PHE A 42 44.36 7.58 11.18
N LEU A 43 44.39 8.80 10.62
CA LEU A 43 43.28 9.31 9.81
C LEU A 43 43.05 8.47 8.55
N VAL A 44 44.13 8.07 7.86
CA VAL A 44 44.03 7.16 6.70
C VAL A 44 43.46 5.80 7.12
N ALA A 45 43.89 5.24 8.24
CA ALA A 45 43.35 3.99 8.76
C ALA A 45 41.86 4.11 9.11
N LEU A 46 41.42 5.22 9.70
CA LEU A 46 40.01 5.48 9.98
C LEU A 46 39.18 5.61 8.70
N VAL A 47 39.69 6.29 7.69
CA VAL A 47 39.00 6.43 6.38
C VAL A 47 38.88 5.07 5.69
N ILE A 48 39.96 4.27 5.69
CA ILE A 48 39.94 2.92 5.12
C ILE A 48 38.97 2.02 5.89
N LEU A 49 38.99 2.08 7.23
CA LEU A 49 38.05 1.32 8.07
C LEU A 49 36.60 1.72 7.77
N HIS A 50 36.32 3.02 7.65
CA HIS A 50 34.98 3.49 7.31
C HIS A 50 34.55 3.05 5.90
N LEU A 51 35.47 3.05 4.93
CA LEU A 51 35.21 2.54 3.59
C LEU A 51 34.91 1.03 3.61
N LEU A 52 35.67 0.25 4.39
CA LEU A 52 35.45 -1.19 4.53
C LEU A 52 34.13 -1.49 5.25
N LEU A 53 33.76 -0.70 6.27
CA LEU A 53 32.48 -0.83 6.97
C LEU A 53 31.30 -0.43 6.08
N SER A 54 31.44 0.61 5.24
CA SER A 54 30.38 1.02 4.32
C SER A 54 30.21 0.04 3.16
N VAL A 55 31.31 -0.39 2.53
CA VAL A 55 31.26 -1.37 1.43
C VAL A 55 30.88 -2.75 1.95
N GLY A 56 31.45 -3.19 3.07
CA GLY A 56 31.10 -4.47 3.71
C GLY A 56 29.66 -4.49 4.21
N GLY A 57 29.19 -3.40 4.82
CA GLY A 57 27.79 -3.22 5.20
C GLY A 57 26.85 -3.24 3.98
N PHE A 58 27.24 -2.58 2.89
CA PHE A 58 26.48 -2.60 1.64
C PHE A 58 26.42 -4.01 1.02
N ILE A 59 27.55 -4.72 0.94
CA ILE A 59 27.60 -6.11 0.45
C ILE A 59 26.79 -7.04 1.34
N TYR A 60 26.85 -6.86 2.67
CA TYR A 60 26.07 -7.63 3.64
C TYR A 60 24.56 -7.41 3.45
N LEU A 61 24.12 -6.16 3.32
CA LEU A 61 22.73 -5.83 3.02
C LEU A 61 22.30 -6.33 1.64
N PHE A 62 23.17 -6.22 0.63
CA PHE A 62 22.89 -6.68 -0.73
C PHE A 62 22.80 -8.21 -0.82
N HIS A 63 23.62 -8.94 -0.06
CA HIS A 63 23.51 -10.39 0.07
C HIS A 63 22.31 -10.81 0.91
N GLN A 64 21.92 -10.06 1.95
CA GLN A 64 20.64 -10.27 2.66
C GLN A 64 19.42 -9.97 1.78
N GLN A 65 19.55 -9.09 0.78
CA GLN A 65 18.49 -8.77 -0.17
C GLN A 65 18.37 -9.80 -1.30
N ASN A 66 19.35 -10.69 -1.46
CA ASN A 66 19.38 -11.80 -2.41
C ASN A 66 19.43 -13.19 -1.73
N PRO A 67 18.46 -13.48 -0.86
CA PRO A 67 17.66 -14.67 -1.06
C PRO A 67 16.19 -14.28 -0.90
N GLY A 68 15.56 -13.87 -1.99
CA GLY A 68 14.10 -13.71 -2.08
C GLY A 68 13.45 -12.81 -1.01
N SER A 69 13.11 -11.59 -1.41
CA SER A 69 12.07 -10.76 -0.76
C SER A 69 12.41 -10.20 0.63
N SER A 70 12.94 -8.98 0.68
CA SER A 70 12.85 -8.13 1.89
C SER A 70 13.02 -6.64 1.55
N VAL A 71 11.93 -6.02 1.10
CA VAL A 71 11.78 -4.56 1.12
C VAL A 71 11.11 -4.21 2.45
N ILE A 72 11.91 -3.92 3.48
CA ILE A 72 11.43 -3.64 4.84
C ILE A 72 11.69 -2.15 5.15
N GLY A 73 10.61 -1.43 5.48
CA GLY A 73 10.69 -0.10 6.07
C GLY A 73 9.54 0.80 5.63
N PHE A 74 9.54 1.22 4.36
CA PHE A 74 8.63 2.28 3.89
C PHE A 74 7.47 1.81 3.00
N LEU A 75 7.53 0.60 2.44
CA LEU A 75 6.43 0.02 1.65
C LEU A 75 5.49 -0.88 2.48
N SER A 76 5.77 -1.08 3.77
CA SER A 76 5.07 -2.10 4.59
C SER A 76 3.65 -1.69 4.97
N ALA A 77 3.40 -0.41 5.28
CA ALA A 77 2.06 0.04 5.68
C ALA A 77 1.08 0.07 4.50
N GLU A 78 1.48 0.68 3.38
CA GLU A 78 0.65 0.78 2.16
C GLU A 78 0.40 -0.60 1.51
N LYS A 79 1.43 -1.47 1.46
CA LYS A 79 1.26 -2.84 0.95
C LYS A 79 0.46 -3.72 1.90
N GLN A 80 0.55 -3.54 3.23
CA GLN A 80 -0.31 -4.24 4.18
C GLN A 80 -1.77 -3.76 4.05
N GLU A 81 -2.04 -2.46 3.96
CA GLU A 81 -3.41 -1.94 3.77
C GLU A 81 -4.07 -2.51 2.51
N ILE A 82 -3.37 -2.56 1.37
CA ILE A 82 -3.88 -3.14 0.12
C ILE A 82 -4.07 -4.68 0.23
N THR A 83 -3.40 -5.33 1.18
CA THR A 83 -3.51 -6.78 1.40
C THR A 83 -4.74 -7.15 2.21
N TYR A 84 -5.20 -6.29 3.14
CA TYR A 84 -6.36 -6.54 4.00
C TYR A 84 -7.68 -5.93 3.51
N ARG A 85 -7.63 -5.00 2.55
CA ARG A 85 -8.84 -4.38 2.00
C ARG A 85 -9.75 -5.43 1.35
N ALA A 86 -11.00 -5.46 1.79
CA ALA A 86 -11.98 -6.39 1.29
C ALA A 86 -12.26 -6.17 -0.20
N LEU A 87 -12.14 -7.23 -0.99
CA LEU A 87 -12.23 -7.22 -2.44
C LEU A 87 -12.75 -8.59 -2.91
N ALA A 88 -13.67 -8.57 -3.87
CA ALA A 88 -14.00 -9.73 -4.66
C ALA A 88 -14.13 -9.37 -6.14
N ARG A 89 -13.60 -10.23 -7.01
CA ARG A 89 -13.87 -10.24 -8.44
C ARG A 89 -14.14 -11.67 -8.86
N MET A 90 -15.42 -11.93 -9.11
CA MET A 90 -15.97 -13.22 -9.46
C MET A 90 -16.09 -13.35 -10.97
N VAL A 91 -15.64 -14.48 -11.48
CA VAL A 91 -15.71 -14.85 -12.90
C VAL A 91 -16.49 -16.15 -13.03
N THR A 92 -17.18 -16.35 -14.13
CA THR A 92 -17.90 -17.59 -14.39
C THR A 92 -16.97 -18.68 -14.90
N ALA A 93 -17.29 -19.93 -14.58
CA ALA A 93 -16.66 -21.08 -15.21
C ALA A 93 -17.24 -21.30 -16.62
N GLU A 94 -16.56 -22.11 -17.43
CA GLU A 94 -17.11 -22.57 -18.70
C GLU A 94 -18.43 -23.33 -18.48
N THR A 95 -19.33 -23.23 -19.47
CA THR A 95 -20.75 -23.58 -19.38
C THR A 95 -20.98 -24.94 -18.69
N PRO A 96 -21.70 -24.99 -17.56
CA PRO A 96 -22.03 -26.26 -16.94
C PRO A 96 -23.05 -27.02 -17.82
N SER A 97 -22.86 -28.34 -17.91
CA SER A 97 -23.61 -29.25 -18.80
C SER A 97 -25.12 -29.33 -18.55
N SER A 98 -25.58 -28.87 -17.37
CA SER A 98 -26.99 -28.77 -17.01
C SER A 98 -27.20 -27.53 -16.15
N LEU A 99 -27.76 -26.48 -16.72
CA LEU A 99 -28.19 -25.29 -15.99
C LEU A 99 -29.69 -25.42 -15.67
N PRO A 100 -30.13 -25.08 -14.45
CA PRO A 100 -31.54 -24.81 -14.22
C PRO A 100 -31.98 -23.62 -15.09
N THR A 101 -33.27 -23.53 -15.40
CA THR A 101 -33.81 -22.47 -16.26
C THR A 101 -33.51 -21.10 -15.66
N GLU A 102 -33.98 -20.83 -14.44
CA GLU A 102 -33.73 -19.57 -13.72
C GLU A 102 -32.80 -19.78 -12.52
N GLY A 103 -32.09 -18.74 -12.10
CA GLY A 103 -31.37 -18.81 -10.85
C GLY A 103 -30.19 -17.86 -10.69
N TYR A 104 -29.38 -18.19 -9.70
CA TYR A 104 -28.17 -17.46 -9.33
C TYR A 104 -26.98 -17.89 -10.18
N LEU A 105 -26.20 -16.90 -10.61
CA LEU A 105 -24.94 -17.16 -11.29
C LEU A 105 -23.97 -17.90 -10.36
N GLN A 106 -23.44 -19.01 -10.87
CA GLN A 106 -22.39 -19.77 -10.21
C GLN A 106 -21.03 -19.23 -10.64
N TRP A 107 -20.18 -18.92 -9.66
CA TRP A 107 -18.87 -18.37 -9.91
C TRP A 107 -17.79 -19.45 -9.81
N ASP A 108 -16.74 -19.31 -10.62
CA ASP A 108 -15.58 -20.16 -10.55
C ASP A 108 -14.72 -19.78 -9.35
N MET A 109 -14.81 -20.56 -8.28
CA MET A 109 -14.08 -20.28 -7.04
C MET A 109 -12.55 -20.38 -7.19
N LYS A 110 -12.04 -21.06 -8.23
CA LYS A 110 -10.60 -21.24 -8.46
C LYS A 110 -9.99 -20.07 -9.22
N HIS A 111 -10.72 -19.52 -10.19
CA HIS A 111 -10.26 -18.41 -11.03
C HIS A 111 -10.75 -17.03 -10.55
N SER A 112 -11.67 -17.00 -9.59
CA SER A 112 -12.11 -15.76 -8.95
C SER A 112 -11.11 -15.26 -7.91
N ILE A 113 -11.03 -13.94 -7.75
CA ILE A 113 -10.19 -13.28 -6.75
C ILE A 113 -11.06 -12.90 -5.57
N ARG A 114 -10.62 -13.25 -4.36
CA ARG A 114 -11.26 -12.82 -3.10
C ARG A 114 -10.20 -12.48 -2.06
N LYS A 115 -10.44 -11.41 -1.32
CA LYS A 115 -9.70 -11.00 -0.13
C LYS A 115 -10.70 -10.50 0.89
N ASN A 116 -10.69 -11.07 2.09
CA ASN A 116 -11.58 -10.66 3.18
C ASN A 116 -13.08 -10.61 2.80
N ILE A 117 -13.50 -11.54 1.94
CA ILE A 117 -14.87 -11.77 1.49
C ILE A 117 -15.06 -13.29 1.45
N ASN A 118 -16.11 -13.78 2.10
CA ASN A 118 -16.45 -15.20 2.10
C ASN A 118 -17.52 -15.50 1.04
N TYR A 119 -17.93 -16.75 0.89
CA TYR A 119 -18.97 -17.14 -0.06
C TYR A 119 -19.83 -18.28 0.44
N TYR A 120 -21.03 -18.40 -0.14
CA TYR A 120 -21.96 -19.49 0.09
C TYR A 120 -22.45 -20.10 -1.22
N ARG A 121 -22.39 -21.45 -1.31
CA ARG A 121 -22.75 -22.26 -2.49
C ARG A 121 -22.19 -21.72 -3.82
N SER A 122 -21.02 -21.09 -3.79
CA SER A 122 -20.36 -20.51 -4.97
C SER A 122 -21.14 -19.43 -5.75
N SER A 123 -22.28 -18.97 -5.24
CA SER A 123 -23.13 -17.94 -5.89
C SER A 123 -23.19 -16.66 -5.08
N TRP A 124 -23.24 -16.81 -3.75
CA TRP A 124 -23.41 -15.69 -2.82
C TRP A 124 -22.06 -15.27 -2.25
N LEU A 125 -21.77 -13.98 -2.25
CA LEU A 125 -20.64 -13.39 -1.54
C LEU A 125 -21.11 -12.91 -0.17
N THR A 126 -20.35 -13.24 0.87
CA THR A 126 -20.67 -12.90 2.26
C THR A 126 -19.67 -11.89 2.79
N ILE A 127 -20.21 -10.78 3.30
CA ILE A 127 -19.44 -9.68 3.87
C ILE A 127 -18.90 -10.10 5.24
N LEU A 128 -17.59 -9.91 5.45
CA LEU A 128 -16.92 -10.22 6.73
C LEU A 128 -16.71 -8.97 7.59
N GLU A 129 -16.58 -7.81 6.96
CA GLU A 129 -16.39 -6.54 7.65
C GLU A 129 -17.46 -5.56 7.20
N PRO A 130 -18.12 -4.85 8.13
CA PRO A 130 -19.06 -3.82 7.75
C PRO A 130 -18.35 -2.63 7.08
N GLY A 131 -19.08 -1.90 6.25
CA GLY A 131 -18.61 -0.67 5.61
C GLY A 131 -19.32 -0.37 4.30
N ASP A 132 -18.83 0.65 3.61
CA ASP A 132 -19.35 1.03 2.29
C ASP A 132 -18.57 0.29 1.20
N TYR A 133 -19.29 -0.39 0.32
CA TYR A 133 -18.72 -1.16 -0.77
C TYR A 133 -19.18 -0.61 -2.11
N PHE A 134 -18.24 -0.39 -3.03
CA PHE A 134 -18.63 -0.25 -4.42
C PHE A 134 -18.87 -1.65 -4.98
N VAL A 135 -20.13 -1.95 -5.29
CA VAL A 135 -20.57 -3.24 -5.84
C VAL A 135 -20.85 -3.06 -7.32
N TYR A 136 -20.35 -3.96 -8.17
CA TYR A 136 -20.58 -3.93 -9.61
C TYR A 136 -20.93 -5.30 -10.17
N SER A 137 -21.76 -5.31 -11.21
CA SER A 137 -22.11 -6.50 -11.97
C SER A 137 -22.11 -6.18 -13.46
N ARG A 138 -21.62 -7.14 -14.24
CA ARG A 138 -21.70 -7.12 -15.70
C ARG A 138 -22.12 -8.50 -16.16
N VAL A 139 -23.31 -8.59 -16.74
CA VAL A 139 -23.85 -9.83 -17.30
C VAL A 139 -24.03 -9.64 -18.79
N THR A 140 -23.33 -10.45 -19.58
CA THR A 140 -23.48 -10.46 -21.03
C THR A 140 -24.39 -11.60 -21.44
N PHE A 141 -25.39 -11.31 -22.25
CA PHE A 141 -26.30 -12.25 -22.86
C PHE A 141 -25.93 -12.46 -24.33
N SER A 142 -26.07 -13.69 -24.80
CA SER A 142 -25.74 -14.12 -26.17
C SER A 142 -26.96 -14.55 -26.99
N LYS A 143 -28.12 -14.64 -26.36
CA LYS A 143 -29.39 -15.03 -26.95
C LYS A 143 -30.47 -14.06 -26.49
N SER A 144 -31.45 -13.80 -27.35
CA SER A 144 -32.62 -13.00 -26.98
C SER A 144 -33.65 -13.84 -26.24
N HIS A 145 -34.61 -13.15 -25.63
CA HIS A 145 -35.81 -13.73 -25.07
C HIS A 145 -37.05 -13.09 -25.73
N VAL A 146 -38.01 -13.91 -26.16
CA VAL A 146 -39.11 -13.46 -27.04
C VAL A 146 -40.09 -12.51 -26.32
N LYS A 147 -40.23 -12.62 -24.99
CA LYS A 147 -41.29 -11.95 -24.22
C LYS A 147 -40.79 -10.94 -23.19
N GLU A 148 -39.53 -11.02 -22.79
CA GLU A 148 -39.03 -10.28 -21.63
C GLU A 148 -37.64 -9.71 -21.90
N PRO A 149 -37.33 -8.52 -21.34
CA PRO A 149 -36.00 -7.94 -21.47
C PRO A 149 -34.96 -8.75 -20.70
N LEU A 150 -33.75 -8.82 -21.24
CA LEU A 150 -32.63 -9.52 -20.63
C LEU A 150 -32.15 -8.72 -19.42
N THR A 151 -32.54 -9.18 -18.24
CA THR A 151 -32.39 -8.40 -16.99
C THR A 151 -31.48 -9.14 -16.02
N SER A 152 -30.65 -8.37 -15.31
CA SER A 152 -29.75 -8.81 -14.26
C SER A 152 -30.09 -8.09 -12.97
N TRP A 153 -30.25 -8.83 -11.88
CA TRP A 153 -30.50 -8.29 -10.56
C TRP A 153 -29.33 -8.63 -9.63
N VAL A 154 -28.88 -7.64 -8.86
CA VAL A 154 -28.06 -7.90 -7.67
C VAL A 154 -29.01 -7.92 -6.48
N LYS A 155 -29.07 -9.06 -5.83
CA LYS A 155 -29.93 -9.33 -4.67
C LYS A 155 -29.08 -9.44 -3.41
N MET A 156 -29.66 -9.06 -2.28
CA MET A 156 -29.06 -9.16 -0.96
C MET A 156 -30.02 -9.86 0.01
N ARG A 157 -29.47 -10.63 0.95
CA ARG A 157 -30.20 -11.23 2.08
C ARG A 157 -29.29 -11.28 3.30
N LYS A 158 -29.84 -11.29 4.53
CA LYS A 158 -29.01 -11.55 5.72
C LYS A 158 -28.90 -13.04 6.06
N THR A 159 -29.98 -13.80 5.83
CA THR A 159 -30.02 -15.26 6.07
C THR A 159 -30.70 -16.00 4.93
N GLU A 160 -30.67 -17.35 4.94
CA GLU A 160 -31.33 -18.17 3.91
C GLU A 160 -32.85 -18.11 3.96
N GLU A 161 -33.43 -17.80 5.13
CA GLU A 161 -34.87 -17.82 5.38
C GLU A 161 -35.52 -16.44 5.19
N GLU A 162 -34.72 -15.38 5.16
CA GLU A 162 -35.19 -14.01 5.02
C GLU A 162 -35.44 -13.64 3.55
N GLU A 163 -36.41 -12.74 3.34
CA GLU A 163 -36.71 -12.24 1.99
C GLU A 163 -35.52 -11.49 1.38
N GLU A 164 -35.30 -11.75 0.09
CA GLU A 164 -34.22 -11.15 -0.67
C GLU A 164 -34.60 -9.72 -1.10
N LYS A 165 -33.72 -8.76 -0.80
CA LYS A 165 -33.84 -7.38 -1.23
C LYS A 165 -33.12 -7.18 -2.58
N VAL A 166 -33.80 -6.56 -3.53
CA VAL A 166 -33.15 -6.09 -4.77
C VAL A 166 -32.33 -4.83 -4.47
N MET A 167 -31.04 -4.88 -4.77
CA MET A 167 -30.10 -3.77 -4.56
C MET A 167 -29.84 -2.99 -5.85
N MET A 168 -29.70 -3.69 -6.98
CA MET A 168 -29.49 -3.08 -8.29
C MET A 168 -30.16 -3.90 -9.38
N VAL A 169 -30.66 -3.22 -10.41
CA VAL A 169 -31.26 -3.85 -11.60
C VAL A 169 -30.75 -3.17 -12.86
N ALA A 170 -30.40 -3.98 -13.86
CA ALA A 170 -30.03 -3.51 -15.18
C ALA A 170 -30.62 -4.44 -16.23
N SER A 171 -31.17 -3.83 -17.27
CA SER A 171 -31.78 -4.53 -18.38
C SER A 171 -31.11 -4.13 -19.68
N CYS A 172 -31.11 -5.04 -20.62
CA CYS A 172 -30.66 -4.80 -21.98
C CYS A 172 -31.54 -5.62 -22.94
N SER A 173 -31.53 -5.28 -24.22
CA SER A 173 -32.37 -5.95 -25.23
C SER A 173 -31.54 -6.42 -26.41
N LEU A 174 -31.90 -7.60 -26.92
CA LEU A 174 -31.42 -8.15 -28.18
C LEU A 174 -32.59 -8.28 -29.14
N SER A 175 -32.33 -8.08 -30.44
CA SER A 175 -33.31 -8.33 -31.47
C SER A 175 -33.06 -9.69 -32.09
N ASP A 176 -34.11 -10.52 -32.21
CA ASP A 176 -34.04 -11.81 -32.90
C ASP A 176 -33.82 -11.69 -34.42
N SER A 177 -33.88 -10.47 -34.97
CA SER A 177 -33.81 -10.20 -36.40
C SER A 177 -32.38 -10.07 -36.95
N ALA A 178 -31.35 -10.27 -36.12
CA ALA A 178 -29.98 -10.01 -36.51
C ALA A 178 -29.36 -11.15 -37.32
N SER A 179 -28.74 -10.81 -38.46
CA SER A 179 -28.01 -11.75 -39.33
C SER A 179 -26.64 -12.16 -38.79
N SER A 180 -26.19 -11.56 -37.69
CA SER A 180 -24.90 -11.79 -37.03
C SER A 180 -25.09 -12.04 -35.53
N PRO A 181 -24.20 -12.80 -34.86
CA PRO A 181 -24.29 -13.00 -33.42
C PRO A 181 -24.24 -11.67 -32.68
N GLN A 182 -25.32 -11.34 -31.97
CA GLN A 182 -25.41 -10.13 -31.15
C GLN A 182 -25.17 -10.47 -29.67
N LEU A 183 -24.43 -9.59 -29.01
CA LEU A 183 -24.23 -9.62 -27.58
C LEU A 183 -24.85 -8.39 -26.94
N CYS A 184 -25.41 -8.57 -25.76
CA CYS A 184 -26.00 -7.49 -24.98
C CYS A 184 -25.52 -7.57 -23.56
N THR A 185 -25.08 -6.45 -23.00
CA THR A 185 -24.46 -6.45 -21.68
C THR A 185 -25.21 -5.53 -20.73
N ALA A 186 -25.82 -6.12 -19.70
CA ALA A 186 -26.37 -5.38 -18.57
C ALA A 186 -25.24 -5.09 -17.58
N SER A 187 -24.85 -3.82 -17.45
CA SER A 187 -23.82 -3.37 -16.52
C SER A 187 -24.42 -2.45 -15.47
N GLN A 188 -24.05 -2.65 -14.22
CA GLN A 188 -24.51 -1.84 -13.09
C GLN A 188 -23.42 -1.75 -12.04
N GLY A 189 -23.43 -0.66 -11.28
CA GLY A 189 -22.63 -0.52 -10.08
C GLY A 189 -23.12 0.62 -9.21
N ASP A 190 -23.02 0.43 -7.90
CA ASP A 190 -23.50 1.38 -6.90
C ASP A 190 -22.70 1.27 -5.60
N LEU A 191 -22.78 2.33 -4.79
CA LEU A 191 -22.21 2.37 -3.45
C LEU A 191 -23.25 1.86 -2.44
N ILE A 192 -22.91 0.79 -1.72
CA ILE A 192 -23.84 0.10 -0.84
C ILE A 192 -23.19 -0.07 0.53
N SER A 193 -23.86 0.42 1.58
CA SER A 193 -23.49 0.14 2.96
C SER A 193 -23.91 -1.28 3.32
N LEU A 194 -22.96 -2.10 3.76
CA LEU A 194 -23.16 -3.51 4.07
C LEU A 194 -22.72 -3.83 5.50
N GLU A 195 -23.45 -4.73 6.13
CA GLU A 195 -23.17 -5.26 7.46
C GLU A 195 -22.40 -6.58 7.37
N SER A 196 -21.70 -6.94 8.46
CA SER A 196 -21.09 -8.26 8.56
C SER A 196 -22.17 -9.34 8.52
N GLY A 197 -22.01 -10.31 7.62
CA GLY A 197 -22.97 -11.40 7.40
C GLY A 197 -23.89 -11.18 6.20
N ASP A 198 -24.01 -9.95 5.68
CA ASP A 198 -24.81 -9.68 4.48
C ASP A 198 -24.31 -10.53 3.31
N GLN A 199 -25.25 -11.09 2.54
CA GLN A 199 -24.97 -11.93 1.39
C GLN A 199 -25.48 -11.29 0.11
N LEU A 200 -24.63 -11.18 -0.91
CA LEU A 200 -25.01 -10.65 -2.23
C LEU A 200 -24.81 -11.67 -3.33
N SER A 201 -25.72 -11.70 -4.30
CA SER A 201 -25.65 -12.58 -5.46
C SER A 201 -26.26 -11.93 -6.69
N VAL A 202 -25.96 -12.49 -7.87
CA VAL A 202 -26.52 -12.04 -9.15
C VAL A 202 -27.53 -13.06 -9.64
N TRP A 203 -28.76 -12.61 -9.88
CA TRP A 203 -29.87 -13.41 -10.38
C TRP A 203 -30.23 -12.99 -11.80
N VAL A 204 -30.58 -13.97 -12.64
CA VAL A 204 -31.09 -13.78 -14.00
C VAL A 204 -32.27 -14.71 -14.26
N PRO A 205 -33.20 -14.37 -15.19
CA PRO A 205 -34.39 -15.16 -15.44
C PRO A 205 -34.08 -16.44 -16.21
N ASP A 206 -33.06 -16.41 -17.06
CA ASP A 206 -32.64 -17.57 -17.83
C ASP A 206 -31.10 -17.63 -17.92
N LEU A 207 -30.52 -18.61 -17.24
CA LEU A 207 -29.08 -18.84 -17.21
C LEU A 207 -28.55 -19.31 -18.57
N SER A 208 -29.38 -19.94 -19.40
CA SER A 208 -29.00 -20.47 -20.71
C SER A 208 -28.76 -19.38 -21.77
N LEU A 209 -29.18 -18.14 -21.48
CA LEU A 209 -28.98 -16.97 -22.33
C LEU A 209 -27.65 -16.24 -22.03
N VAL A 210 -27.05 -16.51 -20.86
CA VAL A 210 -25.82 -15.84 -20.40
C VAL A 210 -24.60 -16.34 -21.17
N ASN A 211 -23.72 -15.42 -21.53
CA ASN A 211 -22.41 -15.70 -22.08
C ASN A 211 -21.40 -15.91 -20.94
N TYR A 212 -20.92 -17.14 -20.81
CA TYR A 212 -19.97 -17.58 -19.79
C TYR A 212 -18.50 -17.49 -20.24
N LYS A 213 -18.24 -17.15 -21.51
CA LYS A 213 -16.90 -17.16 -22.11
C LYS A 213 -16.18 -15.83 -21.90
N ASP A 214 -14.85 -15.87 -21.99
CA ASP A 214 -13.97 -14.71 -22.11
C ASP A 214 -14.13 -13.64 -21.00
N GLY A 215 -14.62 -14.03 -19.82
CA GLY A 215 -14.91 -13.08 -18.75
C GLY A 215 -15.98 -12.06 -19.12
N ALA A 216 -16.91 -12.40 -20.02
CA ALA A 216 -18.04 -11.56 -20.41
C ALA A 216 -18.98 -11.29 -19.23
N THR A 217 -19.11 -12.25 -18.31
CA THR A 217 -19.93 -12.15 -17.12
C THR A 217 -19.08 -12.13 -15.85
N VAL A 218 -19.21 -11.06 -15.06
CA VAL A 218 -18.47 -10.84 -13.81
C VAL A 218 -19.32 -10.18 -12.74
N PHE A 219 -18.97 -10.43 -11.49
CA PHE A 219 -19.55 -9.77 -10.32
C PHE A 219 -18.44 -9.42 -9.35
N GLY A 220 -18.48 -8.25 -8.72
CA GLY A 220 -17.43 -7.88 -7.80
C GLY A 220 -17.80 -6.75 -6.88
N MET A 221 -16.90 -6.54 -5.92
CA MET A 221 -17.02 -5.48 -4.94
C MET A 221 -15.64 -5.16 -4.35
N TYR A 222 -15.49 -3.95 -3.85
CA TYR A 222 -14.39 -3.59 -2.97
C TYR A 222 -14.87 -2.59 -1.92
N LYS A 223 -14.34 -2.73 -0.70
CA LYS A 223 -14.60 -1.81 0.41
C LYS A 223 -13.92 -0.47 0.14
N LEU A 224 -14.62 0.64 0.39
CA LEU A 224 -14.05 1.98 0.31
C LEU A 224 -13.18 2.32 1.52
#